data_AF-A0A6L7LLK5-F1
#
_entry.id   AF-A0A6L7LLK5-F1
#
_cell.length_a   1.000
_cell.length_b   1.000
_cell.length_c   1.000
_cell.angle_alpha   90.00
_cell.angle_beta   90.00
_cell.angle_gamma   90.00
#
_symmetry.space_group_name_H-M   'P 1'
#
loop_
_entity.id
_entity.type
_entity.pdbx_description
1 polymer ?
#
loop_
_entity_poly.entity_id
_entity_poly.type
_entity_poly.pdbx_seq_one_letter_code
_entity_poly.pdbx_strand_id
1 'polypeptide(L)' 'MKECGREFWRLLKSAGWSRARSGSKASHETWQGNVNGTRRSVSVRAKIKSRHPANAILNSTGLGKRF' A
#
# COMPACT_ATOMS: atom_id res chain seq x y z
N MET A 1 7.42 -7.32 -13.98
CA MET A 1 7.15 -7.03 -12.55
C MET A 1 7.17 -5.53 -12.18
N LYS A 2 7.93 -4.66 -12.87
CA LYS A 2 7.98 -3.20 -12.56
C LYS A 2 6.61 -2.48 -12.65
N GLU A 3 5.70 -2.94 -13.50
CA GLU A 3 4.37 -2.30 -13.66
C GLU A 3 3.44 -2.49 -12.45
N CYS A 4 3.43 -3.68 -11.83
CA CYS A 4 2.59 -3.95 -10.66
C CYS A 4 2.92 -3.02 -9.50
N GLY A 5 4.21 -2.75 -9.25
CA GLY A 5 4.62 -1.84 -8.18
C GLY A 5 4.17 -0.40 -8.43
N ARG A 6 4.31 0.12 -9.65
CA ARG A 6 3.86 1.48 -9.99
C ARG A 6 2.36 1.64 -9.84
N GLU A 7 1.60 0.69 -10.39
CA GLU A 7 0.15 0.71 -10.34
C GLU A 7 -0.38 0.56 -8.91
N PHE A 8 0.24 -0.30 -8.10
CA PHE A 8 -0.07 -0.43 -6.68
C PHE A 8 0.06 0.91 -5.94
N TRP A 9 1.17 1.63 -6.13
CA TRP A 9 1.38 2.92 -5.48
C TRP A 9 0.41 3.99 -5.96
N ARG A 10 0.03 3.96 -7.25
CA ARG A 10 -0.98 4.87 -7.81
C ARG A 10 -2.33 4.65 -7.13
N LEU A 11 -2.75 3.39 -6.99
CA LEU A 11 -4.00 3.02 -6.33
C LEU A 11 -4.02 3.44 -4.86
N LEU A 12 -2.96 3.14 -4.11
CA LEU A 12 -2.86 3.52 -2.70
C LEU A 12 -3.00 5.04 -2.51
N LYS A 13 -2.23 5.83 -3.29
CA LYS A 13 -2.27 7.29 -3.22
C LYS A 13 -3.62 7.85 -3.65
N SER A 14 -4.19 7.32 -4.74
CA SER A 14 -5.51 7.75 -5.23
C SER A 14 -6.62 7.47 -4.22
N ALA A 15 -6.43 6.50 -3.33
CA ALA A 15 -7.33 6.17 -2.24
C ALA A 15 -7.07 6.97 -0.96
N GLY A 16 -6.23 8.01 -1.01
CA GLY A 16 -5.93 8.87 0.13
C GLY A 16 -4.97 8.27 1.16
N TRP A 17 -4.29 7.16 0.82
CA TRP A 17 -3.24 6.63 1.70
C TRP A 17 -1.96 7.46 1.57
N SER A 18 -1.35 7.73 2.71
CA SER A 18 -0.14 8.53 2.84
C SER A 18 0.89 7.80 3.68
N ARG A 19 2.17 7.95 3.35
CA ARG A 19 3.27 7.33 4.10
C ARG A 19 3.38 8.00 5.48
N ALA A 20 3.20 7.24 6.56
CA ALA A 20 3.61 7.67 7.89
C ALA A 20 5.13 7.59 7.94
N ARG A 21 5.80 8.68 8.34
CA ARG A 21 7.27 8.79 8.42
C ARG A 21 7.90 7.46 8.86
N SER A 22 8.65 6.84 7.97
CA SER A 22 9.47 5.67 8.25
C SER A 22 10.87 6.01 7.76
N GLY A 23 11.87 5.77 8.62
CA GLY A 23 13.28 6.03 8.33
C GLY A 23 13.70 5.44 6.99
N SER A 24 14.60 6.13 6.30
CA SER A 24 14.99 5.92 4.89
C SER A 24 15.64 4.56 4.57
N LYS A 25 15.81 3.66 5.55
CA LYS A 25 16.45 2.34 5.39
C LYS A 25 15.57 1.13 5.77
N ALA A 26 14.28 1.33 6.03
CA ALA A 26 13.41 0.21 6.39
C ALA A 26 12.97 -0.60 5.15
N SER A 27 12.99 -1.94 5.27
CA SER A 27 12.43 -2.84 4.24
C SER A 27 10.91 -2.74 4.10
N HIS A 28 10.26 -2.13 5.10
CA HIS A 28 8.83 -1.86 5.16
C HIS A 28 8.55 -0.38 5.50
N GLU A 29 7.46 0.12 4.95
CA GLU A 29 6.94 1.47 5.12
C GLU A 29 5.56 1.38 5.75
N THR A 30 5.29 2.22 6.74
CA THR A 30 3.94 2.35 7.28
C THR A 30 3.16 3.36 6.45
N TRP A 31 1.96 2.97 6.03
CA TRP A 31 1.03 3.84 5.32
C TRP A 31 -0.24 3.99 6.14
N GLN A 32 -0.76 5.21 6.19
CA GLN A 32 -1.97 5.57 6.90
C GLN A 32 -3.02 6.08 5.92
N GLY A 33 -4.26 5.67 6.13
CA GLY A 33 -5.41 6.11 5.34
C GLY A 33 -6.69 6.01 6.14
N ASN A 34 -7.79 6.39 5.52
CA ASN A 34 -9.12 6.20 6.09
C ASN A 34 -9.84 5.11 5.29
N VAL A 35 -10.34 4.10 5.99
CA VAL A 35 -11.18 3.03 5.43
C VAL A 35 -12.52 3.10 6.14
N ASN A 36 -13.58 3.42 5.39
CA ASN A 36 -14.96 3.50 5.91
C ASN A 36 -15.10 4.39 7.15
N GLY A 37 -14.53 5.60 7.12
CA GLY A 37 -14.54 6.54 8.24
C GLY A 37 -13.50 6.25 9.34
N THR A 38 -12.87 5.07 9.32
CA THR A 38 -11.89 4.66 10.35
C THR A 38 -10.45 4.84 9.86
N ARG A 39 -9.62 5.51 10.66
CA ARG A 39 -8.18 5.61 10.38
C ARG A 39 -7.52 4.24 10.52
N ARG A 40 -6.80 3.81 9.49
CA ARG A 40 -6.06 2.54 9.44
C ARG A 40 -4.60 2.78 9.13
N SER A 41 -3.75 1.88 9.61
CA SER A 41 -2.32 1.82 9.27
C SER A 41 -2.01 0.45 8.68
N VAL A 42 -1.24 0.41 7.60
CA VAL A 42 -0.77 -0.83 6.97
C VAL A 42 0.74 -0.78 6.80
N SER A 43 1.40 -1.93 6.99
CA SER A 43 2.83 -2.09 6.71
C SER A 43 3.02 -2.64 5.30
N VAL A 44 3.77 -1.92 4.47
CA VAL A 44 3.95 -2.20 3.05
C VAL A 44 5.43 -2.40 2.78
N ARG A 45 5.83 -3.42 2.01
CA ARG A 45 7.23 -3.53 1.57
C ARG A 45 7.60 -2.33 0.70
N ALA A 46 8.77 -1.74 0.94
CA ALA A 46 9.27 -0.60 0.17
C ALA A 46 9.39 -0.90 -1.34
N LYS A 47 9.57 -2.18 -1.69
CA LYS A 47 9.56 -2.66 -3.07
C LYS A 47 8.53 -3.77 -3.23
N ILE A 48 7.47 -3.49 -3.98
CA ILE A 48 6.49 -4.48 -4.41
C ILE A 48 7.07 -5.26 -5.58
N LYS A 49 7.39 -6.54 -5.33
CA LYS A 49 8.00 -7.42 -6.34
C LYS A 49 6.97 -8.26 -7.10
N SER A 50 5.80 -8.54 -6.54
CA SER A 50 4.80 -9.43 -7.15
C SER A 50 3.36 -9.03 -6.82
N ARG A 51 2.41 -9.59 -7.57
CA ARG A 51 0.97 -9.30 -7.47
C ARG A 51 0.35 -9.81 -6.16
N HIS A 52 0.80 -10.95 -5.67
CA HIS A 52 0.25 -11.58 -4.46
C HIS A 52 0.32 -10.67 -3.21
N PRO A 53 1.50 -10.15 -2.80
CA PRO A 53 1.57 -9.22 -1.68
C PRO A 53 0.88 -7.89 -1.97
N ALA A 54 0.86 -7.42 -3.23
CA ALA A 54 0.15 -6.20 -3.61
C ALA A 54 -1.36 -6.34 -3.34
N ASN A 55 -1.96 -7.43 -3.82
CA ASN A 55 -3.38 -7.72 -3.61
C ASN A 55 -3.74 -7.95 -2.15
N ALA A 56 -2.88 -8.62 -1.38
CA ALA A 56 -3.09 -8.79 0.06
C ALA A 56 -3.20 -7.42 0.76
N ILE A 57 -2.32 -6.49 0.43
CA ILE A 57 -2.36 -5.14 0.99
C ILE A 57 -3.58 -4.36 0.48
N LEU A 58 -3.89 -4.41 -0.81
CA LEU A 58 -5.06 -3.71 -1.36
C LEU A 58 -6.36 -4.16 -0.68
N ASN A 59 -6.51 -5.45 -0.39
CA ASN A 59 -7.62 -5.97 0.41
C ASN A 59 -7.64 -5.38 1.82
N SER A 60 -6.50 -5.31 2.51
CA SER A 60 -6.40 -4.67 3.83
C SER A 60 -6.72 -3.16 3.81
N THR A 61 -6.55 -2.51 2.66
CA THR A 61 -6.90 -1.09 2.48
C THR A 61 -8.35 -0.85 2.05
N GLY A 62 -9.15 -1.91 1.87
CA GLY A 62 -10.53 -1.81 1.37
C GLY A 62 -10.65 -1.57 -0.14
N LEU A 63 -9.55 -1.56 -0.88
CA LEU A 63 -9.52 -1.35 -2.34
C LEU A 63 -9.78 -2.63 -3.15
N GLY A 64 -9.78 -3.79 -2.49
CA GLY A 64 -10.02 -5.09 -3.13
C GLY A 64 -8.84 -5.58 -3.98
N LYS A 65 -9.02 -6.74 -4.62
CA LYS A 65 -8.00 -7.35 -5.49
C LYS A 65 -7.97 -6.62 -6.84
N ARG A 66 -6.78 -6.26 -7.33
CA ARG A 66 -6.63 -5.53 -8.60
C ARG A 66 -5.71 -6.18 -9.63
N PHE A 67 -4.84 -7.10 -9.19
CA PHE A 67 -3.83 -7.75 -10.03
C PHE A 67 -4.02 -9.26 -10.15
#